data_AF-A0A1L7V6R8-F1
#
_entry.id   AF-A0A1L7V6R8-F1
#
_cell.length_a   1.000
_cell.length_b   1.000
_cell.length_c   1.000
_cell.angle_alpha   90.00
_cell.angle_beta   90.00
_cell.angle_gamma   90.00
#
_symmetry.space_group_name_H-M   'P 1'
#
loop_
_entity.id
_entity.type
_entity.pdbx_description
1 polymer ?
#
loop_
_entity_poly.entity_id
_entity_poly.type
_entity_poly.pdbx_seq_one_letter_code
_entity_poly.pdbx_strand_id
1 'polypeptide(L)'
;MELLDGEYNQLNEESGDSGAGVLPNSRPGQTLRDCRLLPRPRQRLMLQLQLILEHACFSFGQREMQQTLDEWDHSCAEAISLQTWIEFFQNNKIFETEGNAKSLLNLLSSVGRIQNIIILRLNLNFFEVNQFLLNAEEFIRLLDTPLYLNAVKLLRQRTEEVLLMANRDAALIHNEADRKVAEIEAQRESLNRDEEGIKQHRDENLDNIRSSIERDIFTAMGQVKDALPGIGLADNR
;
A
#
# COMPACT_ATOMS: atom_id res chain seq x y z
N MET A 1 -35.77 4.61 41.91
CA MET A 1 -36.50 3.40 41.51
C MET A 1 -36.26 3.31 40.01
N GLU A 2 -35.37 2.49 39.46
CA GLU A 2 -34.73 1.24 39.90
C GLU A 2 -33.22 1.25 39.56
N LEU A 3 -32.47 0.50 40.36
CA LEU A 3 -31.13 -0.03 40.08
C LEU A 3 -31.25 -1.28 39.17
N LEU A 4 -30.16 -1.66 38.50
CA LEU A 4 -29.67 -3.02 38.17
C LEU A 4 -28.55 -2.84 37.12
N ASP A 5 -27.28 -2.94 37.49
CA ASP A 5 -26.44 -4.16 37.63
C ASP A 5 -26.10 -4.85 36.30
N GLY A 6 -24.81 -5.13 36.10
CA GLY A 6 -24.30 -5.93 34.98
C GLY A 6 -22.79 -5.84 34.78
N GLU A 7 -22.04 -6.47 35.69
CA GLU A 7 -20.59 -6.76 35.62
C GLU A 7 -20.17 -7.52 34.35
N TYR A 8 -18.90 -7.43 33.93
CA TYR A 8 -17.93 -8.58 33.90
C TYR A 8 -16.56 -8.19 33.29
N ASN A 9 -15.54 -8.14 34.16
CA ASN A 9 -14.14 -8.65 34.11
C ASN A 9 -13.27 -8.52 32.83
N GLN A 10 -12.12 -7.81 32.92
CA GLN A 10 -10.77 -8.27 33.31
C GLN A 10 -10.15 -9.28 32.31
N LEU A 11 -9.19 -8.84 31.48
CA LEU A 11 -7.74 -8.93 31.69
C LEU A 11 -7.23 -10.38 31.76
N ASN A 12 -6.59 -10.80 30.68
CA ASN A 12 -5.45 -11.73 30.71
C ASN A 12 -4.34 -11.11 29.87
N GLU A 13 -3.34 -10.57 30.57
CA GLU A 13 -1.97 -10.45 30.06
C GLU A 13 -1.28 -11.81 30.21
N GLU A 14 -0.52 -12.19 29.18
CA GLU A 14 0.74 -12.96 29.19
C GLU A 14 0.93 -13.43 27.74
N SER A 15 2.08 -13.37 27.09
CA SER A 15 3.41 -12.83 27.37
C SER A 15 4.12 -12.81 26.01
N GLY A 16 5.15 -11.99 25.88
CA GLY A 16 5.66 -11.56 24.58
C GLY A 16 6.37 -12.63 23.76
N ASP A 17 6.33 -12.45 22.44
CA ASP A 17 7.48 -12.74 21.60
C ASP A 17 7.63 -11.65 20.52
N SER A 18 8.89 -11.37 20.24
CA SER A 18 9.43 -10.16 19.65
C SER A 18 9.18 -10.04 18.15
N GLY A 19 8.99 -8.80 17.71
CA GLY A 19 9.72 -8.30 16.56
C GLY A 19 9.23 -8.73 15.18
N ALA A 20 8.10 -8.17 14.75
CA ALA A 20 7.98 -7.74 13.36
C ALA A 20 7.14 -6.48 13.33
N GLY A 21 7.80 -5.33 13.22
CA GLY A 21 7.15 -4.09 12.84
C GLY A 21 6.58 -4.27 11.43
N VAL A 22 5.35 -4.77 11.35
CA VAL A 22 4.57 -4.78 10.12
C VAL A 22 4.31 -3.31 9.80
N LEU A 23 5.11 -2.76 8.88
CA LEU A 23 4.77 -1.52 8.20
C LEU A 23 3.39 -1.74 7.57
N PRO A 24 2.34 -1.02 8.02
CA PRO A 24 1.07 -1.11 7.35
C PRO A 24 1.26 -0.36 6.03
N ASN A 25 1.11 -1.07 4.91
CA ASN A 25 0.66 -0.56 3.60
C ASN A 25 1.44 -1.12 2.39
N SER A 26 1.66 -2.44 2.30
CA SER A 26 1.86 -3.08 0.99
C SER A 26 1.42 -4.54 1.06
N ARG A 27 0.23 -4.84 0.54
CA ARG A 27 -0.13 -6.22 0.21
C ARG A 27 0.58 -6.60 -1.10
N PRO A 28 1.00 -7.87 -1.28
CA PRO A 28 1.54 -8.33 -2.57
C PRO A 28 0.51 -8.05 -3.67
N GLY A 29 0.90 -7.28 -4.70
CA GLY A 29 0.07 -6.92 -5.84
C GLY A 29 -0.55 -5.50 -5.83
N GLN A 30 -0.30 -4.68 -4.81
CA GLN A 30 -0.74 -3.29 -4.81
C GLN A 30 0.13 -2.46 -5.77
N THR A 31 -0.46 -1.88 -6.82
CA THR A 31 0.26 -0.92 -7.66
C THR A 31 0.35 0.42 -6.91
N LEU A 32 1.42 1.22 -7.11
CA LEU A 32 1.51 2.53 -6.42
C LEU A 32 0.38 3.49 -6.83
N ARG A 33 -0.38 3.19 -7.88
CA ARG A 33 -1.61 3.93 -8.22
C ARG A 33 -2.66 3.85 -7.13
N ASP A 34 -2.69 2.74 -6.40
CA ASP A 34 -3.63 2.48 -5.31
C ASP A 34 -3.08 2.97 -3.96
N CYS A 35 -1.82 3.39 -3.91
CA CYS A 35 -1.24 3.99 -2.72
C CYS A 35 -1.89 5.34 -2.41
N ARG A 36 -2.24 5.52 -1.14
CA ARG A 36 -2.80 6.78 -0.65
C ARG A 36 -1.73 7.85 -0.62
N LEU A 37 -2.07 9.02 -1.14
CA LEU A 37 -1.20 10.19 -1.00
C LEU A 37 -1.12 10.60 0.47
N LEU A 38 0.11 10.90 0.91
CA LEU A 38 0.35 11.40 2.25
C LEU A 38 -0.49 12.68 2.50
N PRO A 39 -1.00 12.89 3.73
CA PRO A 39 -1.93 13.98 4.01
C PRO A 39 -1.40 15.37 3.61
N ARG A 40 -0.11 15.62 3.87
CA ARG A 40 0.51 16.93 3.66
C ARG A 40 0.65 17.31 2.17
N PRO A 41 1.25 16.48 1.29
CA PRO A 41 1.25 16.74 -0.16
C PRO A 41 -0.17 16.79 -0.76
N ARG A 42 -1.05 15.86 -0.36
CA ARG A 42 -2.44 15.80 -0.84
C ARG A 42 -3.17 17.11 -0.60
N GLN A 43 -3.17 17.59 0.65
CA GLN A 43 -3.89 18.81 1.02
C GLN A 43 -3.35 20.02 0.27
N ARG A 44 -2.02 20.14 0.15
CA ARG A 44 -1.40 21.24 -0.60
C ARG A 44 -1.76 21.20 -2.08
N LEU A 45 -1.72 20.02 -2.69
CA LEU A 45 -2.06 19.85 -4.11
C LEU A 45 -3.51 20.25 -4.39
N MET A 46 -4.45 19.76 -3.59
CA MET A 46 -5.87 20.09 -3.76
C MET A 46 -6.15 21.57 -3.51
N LEU A 47 -5.53 22.18 -2.47
CA LEU A 47 -5.63 23.63 -2.23
C LEU A 47 -5.11 24.46 -3.41
N GLN A 48 -3.96 24.08 -3.97
CA GLN A 48 -3.41 24.76 -5.15
C GLN A 48 -4.34 24.61 -6.36
N LEU A 49 -4.92 23.43 -6.56
CA LEU A 49 -5.87 23.19 -7.63
C LEU A 49 -7.14 24.04 -7.46
N GLN A 50 -7.71 24.11 -6.25
CA GLN A 50 -8.86 24.97 -5.97
C GLN A 50 -8.55 26.44 -6.29
N LEU A 51 -7.39 26.95 -5.84
CA LEU A 51 -7.00 28.33 -6.09
C LEU A 51 -6.86 28.63 -7.58
N ILE A 52 -6.23 27.72 -8.35
CA ILE A 52 -6.13 27.88 -9.81
C ILE A 52 -7.52 27.93 -10.46
N LEU A 53 -8.44 27.07 -10.02
CA LEU A 53 -9.78 27.00 -10.56
C LEU A 53 -10.60 28.27 -10.24
N GLU A 54 -10.53 28.78 -9.01
CA GLU A 54 -11.20 30.02 -8.61
C GLU A 54 -10.68 31.23 -9.42
N HIS A 55 -9.36 31.30 -9.62
CA HIS A 55 -8.75 32.32 -10.49
C HIS A 55 -9.15 32.18 -11.96
N ALA A 56 -9.27 30.95 -12.47
CA ALA A 56 -9.75 30.71 -13.82
C ALA A 56 -11.22 31.14 -13.99
N CYS A 57 -12.08 30.79 -13.04
CA CYS A 57 -13.48 31.21 -13.03
C CYS A 57 -13.63 32.73 -12.96
N PHE A 58 -12.88 33.38 -12.07
CA PHE A 58 -12.89 34.84 -11.94
C PHE A 58 -12.43 35.53 -13.24
N SER A 59 -11.34 35.05 -13.85
CA SER A 59 -10.85 35.59 -15.11
C SER A 59 -11.85 35.41 -16.25
N PHE A 60 -12.58 34.29 -16.29
CA PHE A 60 -13.70 34.10 -17.21
C PHE A 60 -14.84 35.07 -16.91
N GLY A 61 -15.23 35.22 -15.64
CA GLY A 61 -16.28 36.12 -15.21
C GLY A 61 -16.00 37.58 -15.58
N GLN A 62 -14.75 38.03 -15.47
CA GLN A 62 -14.35 39.38 -15.90
C GLN A 62 -14.54 39.62 -17.40
N ARG A 63 -14.41 38.58 -18.22
CA ARG A 63 -14.56 38.69 -19.69
C ARG A 63 -16.01 38.56 -20.14
N GLU A 64 -16.70 37.55 -19.63
CA GLU A 64 -18.01 37.14 -20.15
C GLU A 64 -19.19 37.56 -19.26
N MET A 65 -18.93 37.93 -18.00
CA MET A 65 -19.97 38.03 -16.96
C MET A 65 -19.77 39.20 -15.98
N GLN A 66 -19.23 40.33 -16.46
CA GLN A 66 -18.86 41.45 -15.58
C GLN A 66 -20.05 41.98 -14.77
N GLN A 67 -21.25 42.05 -15.36
CA GLN A 67 -22.45 42.48 -14.64
C GLN A 67 -22.76 41.59 -13.42
N THR A 68 -22.63 40.26 -13.56
CA THR A 68 -22.85 39.34 -12.45
C THR A 68 -21.78 39.52 -11.36
N LEU A 69 -20.52 39.75 -11.75
CA LEU A 69 -19.45 40.03 -10.79
C LEU A 69 -19.71 41.33 -10.00
N ASP A 70 -20.21 42.36 -10.68
CA ASP A 70 -20.56 43.64 -10.04
C ASP A 70 -21.72 43.47 -9.04
N GLU A 71 -22.72 42.64 -9.38
CA GLU A 71 -23.83 42.30 -8.49
C GLU A 71 -23.39 41.50 -7.25
N TRP A 72 -22.33 40.69 -7.39
CA TRP A 72 -21.76 39.93 -6.28
C TRP A 72 -20.84 40.76 -5.37
N ASP A 73 -20.50 41.99 -5.76
CA ASP A 73 -19.61 42.90 -5.02
C ASP A 73 -18.27 42.26 -4.62
N HIS A 74 -17.74 41.41 -5.49
CA HIS A 74 -16.50 40.67 -5.25
C HIS A 74 -15.35 41.22 -6.10
N SER A 75 -14.32 41.72 -5.42
CA SER A 75 -13.19 42.40 -6.06
C SER A 75 -12.03 41.48 -6.47
N CYS A 76 -12.03 40.22 -6.02
CA CYS A 76 -10.96 39.27 -6.33
C CYS A 76 -11.46 37.83 -6.43
N ALA A 77 -10.63 36.97 -7.02
CA ALA A 77 -10.93 35.56 -7.23
C ALA A 77 -11.15 34.79 -5.92
N GLU A 78 -10.39 35.13 -4.87
CA GLU A 78 -10.45 34.47 -3.55
C GLU A 78 -11.73 34.78 -2.77
N ALA A 79 -12.49 35.80 -3.18
CA ALA A 79 -13.73 36.17 -2.53
C ALA A 79 -14.89 35.23 -2.90
N ILE A 80 -14.77 34.47 -4.00
CA ILE A 80 -15.82 33.58 -4.51
C ILE A 80 -15.35 32.14 -4.43
N SER A 81 -16.04 31.34 -3.63
CA SER A 81 -15.69 29.92 -3.50
C SER A 81 -15.91 29.15 -4.80
N LEU A 82 -15.09 28.13 -5.04
CA LEU A 82 -15.27 27.23 -6.18
C LEU A 82 -16.69 26.65 -6.24
N GLN A 83 -17.27 26.24 -5.12
CA GLN A 83 -18.63 25.71 -5.08
C GLN A 83 -19.67 26.73 -5.56
N THR A 84 -19.53 28.01 -5.21
CA THR A 84 -20.41 29.09 -5.68
C THR A 84 -20.35 29.24 -7.20
N TRP A 85 -19.15 29.20 -7.79
CA TRP A 85 -18.98 29.20 -9.25
C TRP A 85 -19.67 28.00 -9.90
N ILE A 86 -19.49 26.80 -9.35
CA ILE A 86 -20.06 25.57 -9.89
C ILE A 86 -21.59 25.60 -9.85
N GLU A 87 -22.19 25.99 -8.73
CA GLU A 87 -23.64 26.13 -8.60
C GLU A 87 -24.20 27.17 -9.57
N PHE A 88 -23.50 28.28 -9.73
CA PHE A 88 -23.88 29.32 -10.66
C PHE A 88 -23.86 28.84 -12.11
N PHE A 89 -22.79 28.15 -12.55
CA PHE A 89 -22.72 27.60 -13.90
C PHE A 89 -23.81 26.55 -14.16
N GLN A 90 -24.11 25.71 -13.16
CA GLN A 90 -25.19 24.72 -13.25
C GLN A 90 -26.58 25.38 -13.37
N ASN A 91 -26.89 26.33 -12.48
CA ASN A 91 -28.22 26.96 -12.43
C ASN A 91 -28.52 27.79 -13.68
N ASN A 92 -27.50 28.44 -14.25
CA ASN A 92 -27.63 29.26 -15.44
C ASN A 92 -27.34 28.49 -16.73
N LYS A 93 -27.08 27.17 -16.65
CA LYS A 93 -26.78 26.29 -17.79
C LYS A 93 -25.64 26.82 -18.66
N ILE A 94 -24.65 27.41 -18.02
CA ILE A 94 -23.50 27.99 -18.71
C ILE A 94 -22.68 26.82 -19.26
N PHE A 95 -22.27 26.91 -20.53
CA PHE A 95 -21.62 25.85 -21.32
C PHE A 95 -22.52 24.67 -21.74
N GLU A 96 -23.81 24.65 -21.37
CA GLU A 96 -24.73 23.59 -21.81
C GLU A 96 -25.03 23.74 -23.32
N THR A 97 -24.85 22.65 -24.06
CA THR A 97 -25.18 22.53 -25.48
C THR A 97 -26.03 21.28 -25.69
N GLU A 98 -26.66 21.18 -26.87
CA GLU A 98 -27.41 20.00 -27.24
C GLU A 98 -26.50 18.75 -27.19
N GLY A 99 -26.83 17.81 -26.29
CA GLY A 99 -26.10 16.55 -26.12
C GLY A 99 -25.02 16.51 -25.03
N ASN A 100 -24.66 17.62 -24.37
CA ASN A 100 -23.57 17.62 -23.36
C ASN A 100 -24.04 17.72 -21.90
N ALA A 101 -25.34 17.95 -21.64
CA ALA A 101 -25.84 18.31 -20.31
C ALA A 101 -25.41 17.34 -19.19
N LYS A 102 -25.46 16.03 -19.45
CA LYS A 102 -25.07 15.01 -18.46
C LYS A 102 -23.57 14.99 -18.20
N SER A 103 -22.73 15.08 -19.24
CA SER A 103 -21.27 15.08 -19.07
C SER A 103 -20.80 16.37 -18.40
N LEU A 104 -21.37 17.50 -18.77
CA LEU A 104 -21.11 18.79 -18.14
C LEU A 104 -21.48 18.78 -16.64
N LEU A 105 -22.67 18.26 -16.30
CA LEU A 105 -23.09 18.14 -14.90
C LEU A 105 -22.11 17.28 -14.08
N ASN A 106 -21.66 16.16 -14.64
CA ASN A 106 -20.66 15.29 -14.01
C ASN A 106 -19.33 16.00 -13.82
N LEU A 107 -18.86 16.75 -14.83
CA LEU A 107 -17.64 17.54 -14.78
C LEU A 107 -17.71 18.60 -13.69
N LEU A 108 -18.77 19.42 -13.70
CA LEU A 108 -18.99 20.48 -12.71
C LEU A 108 -19.10 19.92 -11.29
N SER A 109 -19.81 18.81 -11.11
CA SER A 109 -19.91 18.12 -9.81
C SER A 109 -18.56 17.56 -9.34
N SER A 110 -17.74 17.06 -10.26
CA SER A 110 -16.40 16.58 -9.97
C SER A 110 -15.49 17.72 -9.52
N VAL A 111 -15.53 18.87 -10.20
CA VAL A 111 -14.77 20.07 -9.83
C VAL A 111 -15.23 20.62 -8.48
N GLY A 112 -16.54 20.71 -8.22
CA GLY A 112 -17.07 21.14 -6.91
C GLY A 112 -16.64 20.23 -5.75
N ARG A 113 -16.48 18.91 -5.99
CA ARG A 113 -15.96 17.98 -4.97
C ARG A 113 -14.55 18.31 -4.49
N ILE A 114 -13.75 19.06 -5.23
CA ILE A 114 -12.38 19.45 -4.81
C ILE A 114 -12.44 20.23 -3.50
N GLN A 115 -13.38 21.17 -3.35
CA GLN A 115 -13.54 21.94 -2.12
C GLN A 115 -13.94 21.04 -0.94
N ASN A 116 -14.83 20.06 -1.17
CA ASN A 116 -15.21 19.08 -0.13
C ASN A 116 -14.04 18.21 0.31
N ILE A 117 -13.17 17.80 -0.63
CA ILE A 117 -11.95 17.04 -0.31
C ILE A 117 -11.05 17.83 0.62
N ILE A 118 -10.89 19.13 0.38
CA ILE A 118 -10.04 20.02 1.17
C ILE A 118 -10.63 20.22 2.56
N ILE A 119 -11.91 20.54 2.66
CA ILE A 119 -12.61 20.82 3.92
C ILE A 119 -12.66 19.56 4.80
N LEU A 120 -13.11 18.45 4.24
CA LEU A 120 -13.29 17.18 4.95
C LEU A 120 -12.00 16.34 5.01
N ARG A 121 -10.91 16.84 4.42
CA ARG A 121 -9.58 16.19 4.37
C ARG A 121 -9.64 14.75 3.83
N LEU A 122 -10.49 14.52 2.85
CA LEU A 122 -10.75 13.18 2.32
C LEU A 122 -9.46 12.51 1.84
N ASN A 123 -9.37 11.20 2.07
CA ASN A 123 -8.25 10.41 1.57
C ASN A 123 -8.42 10.18 0.08
N LEU A 124 -7.34 10.40 -0.67
CA LEU A 124 -7.27 10.14 -2.10
C LEU A 124 -6.07 9.25 -2.41
N ASN A 125 -6.28 8.29 -3.31
CA ASN A 125 -5.20 7.61 -3.99
C ASN A 125 -4.72 8.42 -5.20
N PHE A 126 -3.66 7.94 -5.85
CA PHE A 126 -3.09 8.65 -6.98
C PHE A 126 -4.04 8.70 -8.18
N PHE A 127 -4.76 7.60 -8.45
CA PHE A 127 -5.73 7.55 -9.54
C PHE A 127 -6.80 8.63 -9.40
N GLU A 128 -7.38 8.78 -8.22
CA GLU A 128 -8.40 9.79 -7.91
C GLU A 128 -7.84 11.20 -8.10
N VAL A 129 -6.62 11.48 -7.60
CA VAL A 129 -5.97 12.78 -7.82
C VAL A 129 -5.78 13.08 -9.31
N ASN A 130 -5.35 12.09 -10.10
CA ASN A 130 -5.19 12.30 -11.53
C ASN A 130 -6.53 12.58 -12.23
N GLN A 131 -7.61 11.93 -11.80
CA GLN A 131 -8.96 12.21 -12.30
C GLN A 131 -9.38 13.65 -11.98
N PHE A 132 -9.11 14.16 -10.78
CA PHE A 132 -9.40 15.56 -10.46
C PHE A 132 -8.59 16.54 -11.31
N LEU A 133 -7.31 16.25 -11.58
CA LEU A 133 -6.47 17.08 -12.44
C LEU A 133 -6.97 17.07 -13.90
N LEU A 134 -7.39 15.91 -14.43
CA LEU A 134 -7.96 15.81 -15.77
C LEU A 134 -9.29 16.56 -15.90
N ASN A 135 -10.19 16.39 -14.93
CA ASN A 135 -11.46 17.13 -14.89
C ASN A 135 -11.22 18.64 -14.76
N ALA A 136 -10.25 19.07 -13.96
CA ALA A 136 -9.86 20.47 -13.88
C ALA A 136 -9.33 21.01 -15.22
N GLU A 137 -8.50 20.25 -15.95
CA GLU A 137 -8.08 20.66 -17.30
C GLU A 137 -9.25 20.81 -18.26
N GLU A 138 -10.18 19.85 -18.27
CA GLU A 138 -11.36 19.89 -19.13
C GLU A 138 -12.23 21.10 -18.81
N PHE A 139 -12.48 21.35 -17.52
CA PHE A 139 -13.24 22.50 -17.07
C PHE A 139 -12.58 23.84 -17.45
N ILE A 140 -11.26 23.97 -17.25
CA ILE A 140 -10.54 25.20 -17.62
C ILE A 140 -10.55 25.43 -19.14
N ARG A 141 -10.62 24.38 -19.96
CA ARG A 141 -10.81 24.52 -21.42
C ARG A 141 -12.16 25.15 -21.76
N LEU A 142 -13.22 24.85 -21.00
CA LEU A 142 -14.53 25.50 -21.18
C LEU A 142 -14.47 27.00 -20.85
N LEU A 143 -13.67 27.37 -19.85
CA LEU A 143 -13.46 28.77 -19.45
C LEU A 143 -12.58 29.57 -20.43
N ASP A 144 -11.97 28.91 -21.41
CA ASP A 144 -11.00 29.50 -22.35
C ASP A 144 -9.92 30.36 -21.66
N THR A 145 -9.30 29.80 -20.62
CA THR A 145 -8.22 30.49 -19.87
C THR A 145 -6.87 29.76 -20.01
N PRO A 146 -6.10 30.03 -21.08
CA PRO A 146 -4.91 29.22 -21.43
C PRO A 146 -3.79 29.28 -20.38
N LEU A 147 -3.66 30.38 -19.64
CA LEU A 147 -2.67 30.53 -18.57
C LEU A 147 -2.89 29.49 -17.46
N TYR A 148 -4.13 29.37 -16.96
CA TYR A 148 -4.47 28.41 -15.91
C TYR A 148 -4.47 26.97 -16.44
N LEU A 149 -4.84 26.76 -17.71
CA LEU A 149 -4.78 25.44 -18.34
C LEU A 149 -3.35 24.90 -18.35
N ASN A 150 -2.37 25.75 -18.70
CA ASN A 150 -0.96 25.39 -18.69
C ASN A 150 -0.47 25.07 -17.28
N ALA A 151 -0.93 25.80 -16.26
CA ALA A 151 -0.58 25.55 -14.87
C ALA A 151 -1.08 24.16 -14.40
N VAL A 152 -2.34 23.80 -14.68
CA VAL A 152 -2.88 22.49 -14.30
C VAL A 152 -2.23 21.35 -15.09
N LYS A 153 -1.97 21.55 -16.41
CA LYS A 153 -1.23 20.57 -17.22
C LYS A 153 0.15 20.28 -16.65
N LEU A 154 0.88 21.31 -16.26
CA LEU A 154 2.19 21.16 -15.63
C LEU A 154 2.08 20.39 -14.31
N LEU A 155 1.08 20.73 -13.48
CA LEU A 155 0.83 20.06 -12.21
C LEU A 155 0.54 18.56 -12.41
N ARG A 156 -0.27 18.21 -13.41
CA ARG A 156 -0.56 16.82 -13.79
C ARG A 156 0.67 16.09 -14.30
N GLN A 157 1.40 16.67 -15.24
CA GLN A 157 2.63 16.07 -15.78
C GLN A 157 3.64 15.76 -14.67
N ARG A 158 3.90 16.71 -13.77
CA ARG A 158 4.80 16.49 -12.62
C ARG A 158 4.30 15.39 -11.69
N THR A 159 2.99 15.35 -11.45
CA THR A 159 2.38 14.32 -10.61
C THR A 159 2.54 12.93 -11.24
N GLU A 160 2.32 12.80 -12.55
CA GLU A 160 2.52 11.56 -13.32
C GLU A 160 3.99 11.12 -13.37
N GLU A 161 4.92 12.05 -13.57
CA GLU A 161 6.37 11.79 -13.54
C GLU A 161 6.80 11.20 -12.19
N VAL A 162 6.35 11.80 -11.08
CA VAL A 162 6.66 11.32 -9.73
C VAL A 162 6.13 9.90 -9.51
N LEU A 163 4.90 9.60 -9.96
CA LEU A 163 4.36 8.24 -9.87
C LEU A 163 5.17 7.25 -10.71
N LEU A 164 5.57 7.63 -11.92
CA LEU A 164 6.33 6.75 -12.81
C LEU A 164 7.68 6.39 -12.18
N MET A 165 8.38 7.37 -11.62
CA MET A 165 9.65 7.15 -10.91
C MET A 165 9.44 6.25 -9.69
N ALA A 166 8.46 6.56 -8.85
CA ALA A 166 8.17 5.76 -7.68
C ALA A 166 7.86 4.29 -8.03
N ASN A 167 7.11 4.03 -9.12
CA ASN A 167 6.80 2.66 -9.55
C ASN A 167 8.05 1.88 -9.97
N ARG A 168 8.99 2.56 -10.64
CA ARG A 168 10.27 1.95 -11.00
C ARG A 168 11.07 1.60 -9.76
N ASP A 169 11.16 2.52 -8.79
CA ASP A 169 11.87 2.29 -7.54
C ASP A 169 11.25 1.14 -6.74
N ALA A 170 9.92 1.09 -6.65
CA ALA A 170 9.21 0.00 -5.99
C ALA A 170 9.49 -1.35 -6.66
N ALA A 171 9.46 -1.42 -7.99
CA ALA A 171 9.79 -2.65 -8.73
C ALA A 171 11.24 -3.10 -8.50
N LEU A 172 12.19 -2.16 -8.46
CA LEU A 172 13.60 -2.46 -8.15
C LEU A 172 13.75 -3.01 -6.73
N ILE A 173 13.08 -2.40 -5.75
CA ILE A 173 13.09 -2.84 -4.35
C ILE A 173 12.50 -4.26 -4.22
N HIS A 174 11.37 -4.52 -4.89
CA HIS A 174 10.74 -5.85 -4.88
C HIS A 174 11.66 -6.91 -5.50
N ASN A 175 12.22 -6.65 -6.68
CA ASN A 175 13.12 -7.61 -7.33
C ASN A 175 14.36 -7.90 -6.48
N GLU A 176 14.91 -6.88 -5.81
CA GLU A 176 16.06 -7.05 -4.92
C GLU A 176 15.70 -7.88 -3.67
N ALA A 177 14.52 -7.62 -3.10
CA ALA A 177 14.01 -8.39 -1.97
C ALA A 177 13.79 -9.87 -2.37
N ASP A 178 13.13 -10.12 -3.49
CA ASP A 178 12.85 -11.47 -3.99
C ASP A 178 14.15 -12.24 -4.25
N ARG A 179 15.16 -11.58 -4.82
CA ARG A 179 16.50 -12.17 -5.01
C ARG A 179 17.14 -12.59 -3.69
N LYS A 180 17.13 -11.71 -2.68
CA LYS A 180 17.70 -12.01 -1.36
C LYS A 180 16.94 -13.12 -0.64
N VAL A 181 15.61 -13.14 -0.76
CA VAL A 181 14.79 -14.21 -0.19
C VAL A 181 15.15 -15.55 -0.84
N ALA A 182 15.28 -15.60 -2.17
CA ALA A 182 15.69 -16.82 -2.87
C ALA A 182 17.10 -17.31 -2.48
N GLU A 183 18.04 -16.39 -2.25
CA GLU A 183 19.39 -16.73 -1.75
C GLU A 183 19.32 -17.35 -0.34
N ILE A 184 18.51 -16.79 0.56
CA ILE A 184 18.30 -17.33 1.91
C ILE A 184 17.65 -18.71 1.84
N GLU A 185 16.67 -18.92 0.96
CA GLU A 185 16.02 -20.21 0.74
C GLU A 185 17.06 -21.28 0.31
N ALA A 186 17.92 -20.95 -0.66
CA ALA A 186 18.97 -21.85 -1.12
C ALA A 186 20.01 -22.17 -0.02
N GLN A 187 20.37 -21.18 0.80
CA GLN A 187 21.25 -21.40 1.95
C GLN A 187 20.60 -22.33 2.99
N ARG A 188 19.30 -22.17 3.27
CA ARG A 188 18.55 -23.05 4.16
C ARG A 188 18.50 -24.49 3.64
N GLU A 189 18.28 -24.68 2.34
CA GLU A 189 18.32 -26.01 1.72
C GLU A 189 19.71 -26.66 1.81
N SER A 190 20.78 -25.89 1.63
CA SER A 190 22.14 -26.40 1.82
C SER A 190 22.38 -26.83 3.26
N LEU A 191 22.02 -25.98 4.24
CA LEU A 191 22.18 -26.28 5.65
C LEU A 191 21.38 -27.51 6.08
N ASN A 192 20.16 -27.69 5.57
CA ASN A 192 19.36 -28.89 5.85
C ASN A 192 20.05 -30.17 5.34
N ARG A 193 20.66 -30.14 4.15
CA ARG A 193 21.41 -31.28 3.61
C ARG A 193 22.64 -31.60 4.46
N ASP A 194 23.37 -30.57 4.88
CA ASP A 194 24.54 -30.75 5.75
C ASP A 194 24.13 -31.34 7.11
N GLU A 195 23.03 -30.84 7.70
CA GLU A 195 22.48 -31.36 8.95
C GLU A 195 22.07 -32.84 8.84
N GLU A 196 21.41 -33.21 7.75
CA GLU A 196 21.00 -34.60 7.49
C GLU A 196 22.21 -35.53 7.31
N GLY A 197 23.25 -35.07 6.59
CA GLY A 197 24.51 -35.80 6.47
C GLY A 197 25.21 -36.02 7.81
N ILE A 198 25.21 -35.01 8.69
CA ILE A 198 25.78 -35.13 10.05
C ILE A 198 24.99 -36.14 10.89
N LYS A 199 23.66 -36.11 10.83
CA LYS A 199 22.79 -37.07 11.54
C LYS A 199 23.06 -38.49 11.07
N GLN A 200 23.09 -38.70 9.75
CA GLN A 200 23.38 -40.02 9.17
C GLN A 200 24.74 -40.56 9.60
N HIS A 201 25.80 -39.74 9.50
CA HIS A 201 27.14 -40.16 9.90
C HIS A 201 27.23 -40.53 11.38
N ARG A 202 26.55 -39.76 12.25
CA ARG A 202 26.45 -40.08 13.68
C ARG A 202 25.77 -41.43 13.89
N ASP A 203 24.64 -41.67 13.24
CA ASP A 203 23.85 -42.88 13.43
C ASP A 203 24.61 -44.12 12.92
N GLU A 204 25.30 -44.02 11.77
CA GLU A 204 26.22 -45.06 11.26
C GLU A 204 27.35 -45.38 12.25
N ASN A 205 27.98 -44.35 12.84
CA ASN A 205 29.02 -44.56 13.84
C ASN A 205 28.49 -45.27 15.10
N LEU A 206 27.29 -44.92 15.56
CA LEU A 206 26.65 -45.59 16.69
C LEU A 206 26.35 -47.06 16.40
N ASP A 207 25.86 -47.37 15.19
CA ASP A 207 25.60 -48.75 14.77
C ASP A 207 26.89 -49.58 14.61
N ASN A 208 27.96 -48.97 14.12
CA ASN A 208 29.28 -49.60 14.04
C ASN A 208 29.83 -49.94 15.44
N ILE A 209 29.70 -49.01 16.40
CA ILE A 209 30.09 -49.24 17.80
C ILE A 209 29.26 -50.39 18.38
N ARG A 210 27.93 -50.39 18.18
CA ARG A 210 27.05 -51.45 18.68
C ARG A 210 27.45 -52.82 18.13
N SER A 211 27.69 -52.90 16.83
CA SER A 211 28.11 -54.15 16.15
C SER A 211 29.47 -54.65 16.63
N SER A 212 30.40 -53.75 16.94
CA SER A 212 31.68 -54.13 17.55
C SER A 212 31.50 -54.70 18.95
N ILE A 213 30.71 -54.03 19.80
CA ILE A 213 30.40 -54.49 21.15
C ILE A 213 29.76 -55.89 21.11
N GLU A 214 28.76 -56.10 20.25
CA GLU A 214 28.10 -57.39 20.09
C GLU A 214 29.11 -58.50 19.74
N ARG A 215 29.97 -58.27 18.75
CA ARG A 215 31.01 -59.22 18.34
C ARG A 215 32.03 -59.50 19.44
N ASP A 216 32.46 -58.48 20.18
CA ASP A 216 33.42 -58.64 21.28
C ASP A 216 32.80 -59.46 22.43
N ILE A 217 31.52 -59.23 22.74
CA ILE A 217 30.77 -60.05 23.70
C ILE A 217 30.70 -61.51 23.23
N PHE A 218 30.33 -61.77 21.97
CA PHE A 218 30.27 -63.14 21.44
C PHE A 218 31.64 -63.84 21.48
N THR A 219 32.71 -63.11 21.18
CA THR A 219 34.09 -63.63 21.26
C THR A 219 34.45 -64.01 22.70
N ALA A 220 34.16 -63.12 23.66
CA ALA A 220 34.38 -63.40 25.08
C ALA A 220 33.56 -64.60 25.58
N MET A 221 32.30 -64.74 25.15
CA MET A 221 31.46 -65.90 25.46
C MET A 221 32.07 -67.21 24.94
N GLY A 222 32.63 -67.21 23.72
CA GLY A 222 33.35 -68.35 23.17
C GLY A 222 34.58 -68.74 24.01
N GLN A 223 35.41 -67.75 24.38
CA GLN A 223 36.58 -67.99 25.23
C GLN A 223 36.21 -68.56 26.61
N VAL A 224 35.11 -68.11 27.21
CA VAL A 224 34.61 -68.64 28.49
C VAL A 224 34.14 -70.09 28.33
N LYS A 225 33.45 -70.43 27.23
CA LYS A 225 33.04 -71.80 26.91
C LYS A 225 34.25 -72.73 26.81
N ASP A 226 35.32 -72.29 26.14
CA ASP A 226 36.55 -73.08 25.99
C ASP A 226 37.29 -73.27 27.32
N ALA A 227 37.26 -72.28 28.22
CA ALA A 227 37.89 -72.35 29.53
C ALA A 227 37.10 -73.18 30.57
N LEU A 228 35.78 -73.33 30.41
CA LEU A 228 34.89 -74.04 31.33
C LEU A 228 33.96 -75.03 30.59
N PRO A 229 34.51 -76.13 30.03
CA PRO A 229 33.77 -77.05 29.15
C PRO A 229 32.61 -77.81 29.82
N GLY A 230 32.44 -77.69 31.13
CA GLY A 230 31.37 -78.34 31.91
C GLY A 230 30.13 -77.49 32.18
N ILE A 231 30.11 -76.21 31.81
CA ILE A 231 28.94 -75.33 32.01
C ILE A 231 28.34 -75.05 30.62
N GLY A 232 27.25 -75.75 30.30
CA GLY A 232 26.54 -75.64 29.02
C GLY A 232 25.95 -74.25 28.80
N LEU A 233 26.70 -73.38 28.13
CA LEU A 233 26.14 -72.20 27.48
C LEU A 233 25.74 -72.59 26.06
N ALA A 234 24.43 -72.51 25.80
CA ALA A 234 23.75 -73.10 24.64
C ALA A 234 24.35 -72.69 23.29
N ASP A 235 24.37 -73.63 22.36
CA ASP A 235 24.71 -73.39 20.97
C ASP A 235 23.62 -72.53 20.31
N ASN A 236 23.97 -71.31 19.89
CA ASN A 236 23.10 -70.51 19.03
C ASN A 236 23.26 -71.01 17.60
N ARG A 237 22.18 -71.59 17.08
CA ARG A 237 21.97 -71.88 15.65
C ARG A 237 21.05 -70.82 15.06
#